data_AF-A0A2H9PK87-F1
#
_entry.id   AF-A0A2H9PK87-F1
#
_cell.length_a   1.000
_cell.length_b   1.000
_cell.length_c   1.000
_cell.angle_alpha   90.00
_cell.angle_beta   90.00
_cell.angle_gamma   90.00
#
_symmetry.space_group_name_H-M   'P 1'
#
loop_
_entity.id
_entity.type
_entity.pdbx_description
1 polymer ?
#
loop_
_entity_poly.entity_id
_entity_poly.type
_entity_poly.pdbx_seq_one_letter_code
_entity_poly.pdbx_strand_id
1 'polypeptide(L)'
;MRCRRYWNAREKKLPRNIVQQLLNVQRHGIRTHVPFLYGLAGETIETMQANYRLACELAERADAALLMMTSSVVIPLPGSPYFEDLMNQATHLRQQDAFHYRSLTEQHLERQTRVSLREAQGMVEQTLALVDAPEHKTTYRLES
;
A
#
# COMPACT_ATOMS: atom_id res chain seq x y z
N MET A 1 4.21 19.74 -8.63
CA MET A 1 2.76 19.94 -8.42
C MET A 1 1.96 18.74 -8.95
N ARG A 2 1.98 17.56 -8.28
CA ARG A 2 1.28 16.34 -8.76
C ARG A 2 0.00 15.97 -7.98
N CYS A 3 -0.17 16.42 -6.72
CA CYS A 3 -1.29 15.98 -5.87
C CYS A 3 -2.54 16.90 -5.84
N ARG A 4 -2.56 17.99 -6.61
CA ARG A 4 -3.57 19.07 -6.50
C ARG A 4 -5.02 18.70 -6.89
N ARG A 5 -5.28 17.47 -7.37
CA ARG A 5 -6.56 17.07 -8.00
C ARG A 5 -7.56 16.32 -7.10
N TYR A 6 -7.20 15.97 -5.86
CA TYR A 6 -7.99 15.02 -5.04
C TYR A 6 -8.57 15.59 -3.74
N TRP A 7 -8.74 16.92 -3.67
CA TRP A 7 -9.22 17.58 -2.45
C TRP A 7 -10.75 17.69 -2.42
N ASN A 8 -11.42 16.76 -1.74
CA ASN A 8 -12.79 16.95 -1.26
C ASN A 8 -12.81 16.88 0.27
N ALA A 9 -13.08 18.03 0.89
CA ALA A 9 -12.99 18.26 2.32
C ALA A 9 -14.21 17.70 3.08
N ARG A 10 -14.29 16.39 3.26
CA ARG A 10 -15.15 15.77 4.30
C ARG A 10 -14.53 14.47 4.77
N GLU A 11 -13.61 14.53 5.73
CA GLU A 11 -12.96 13.31 6.22
C GLU A 11 -12.91 13.17 7.73
N LYS A 12 -13.30 11.96 8.16
CA LYS A 12 -13.21 11.42 9.51
C LYS A 12 -11.75 11.55 9.98
N LYS A 13 -11.58 12.16 11.15
CA LYS A 13 -10.27 12.42 11.77
C LYS A 13 -9.52 11.10 11.98
N LEU A 14 -8.48 10.86 11.18
CA LEU A 14 -7.42 9.91 11.52
C LEU A 14 -6.83 10.27 12.90
N PRO A 15 -6.41 9.29 13.72
CA PRO A 15 -5.95 9.54 15.08
C PRO A 15 -4.72 10.46 15.05
N ARG A 16 -4.68 11.48 15.94
CA ARG A 16 -3.55 12.37 16.25
C ARG A 16 -2.45 12.44 15.16
N ASN A 17 -2.74 13.17 14.08
CA ASN A 17 -1.85 13.60 12.99
C ASN A 17 -0.46 12.91 12.91
N ILE A 18 -0.43 11.68 12.38
CA ILE A 18 0.79 10.88 12.16
C ILE A 18 1.85 11.63 11.33
N VAL A 19 1.41 12.47 10.37
CA VAL A 19 2.31 13.33 9.59
C VAL A 19 3.07 14.26 10.52
N GLN A 20 2.38 14.95 11.43
CA GLN A 20 3.03 15.85 12.37
C GLN A 20 4.03 15.14 13.29
N GLN A 21 3.74 13.90 13.69
CA GLN A 21 4.67 13.10 14.50
C GLN A 21 5.93 12.75 13.70
N LEU A 22 5.78 12.31 12.45
CA LEU A 22 6.90 12.00 11.57
C LEU A 22 7.76 13.25 11.30
N LEU A 23 7.14 14.39 11.02
CA LEU A 23 7.84 15.65 10.83
C LEU A 23 8.60 16.11 12.08
N ASN A 24 8.03 15.88 13.27
CA ASN A 24 8.72 16.21 14.52
C ASN A 24 9.99 15.36 14.71
N VAL A 25 9.94 14.07 14.35
CA VAL A 25 11.10 13.17 14.40
C VAL A 25 12.19 13.62 13.41
N GLN A 26 11.80 14.02 12.20
CA GLN A 26 12.74 14.52 11.19
C GLN A 26 13.45 15.83 11.59
N ARG A 27 12.82 16.69 12.42
CA ARG A 27 13.49 17.89 12.96
C ARG A 27 14.73 17.57 13.81
N HIS A 28 14.85 16.35 14.30
CA HIS A 28 16.02 15.86 15.02
C HIS A 28 17.02 15.12 14.10
N GLY A 29 16.86 15.21 12.78
CA GLY A 29 17.74 14.56 11.80
C GLY A 29 17.52 13.05 11.67
N ILE A 30 16.42 12.52 12.23
CA ILE A 30 16.10 11.09 12.21
C ILE A 30 15.40 10.75 10.89
N ARG A 31 15.96 9.78 10.16
CA ARG A 31 15.36 9.24 8.94
C ARG A 31 14.13 8.40 9.26
N THR A 32 13.06 8.60 8.50
CA THR A 32 11.79 7.89 8.65
C THR A 32 11.54 7.01 7.43
N HIS A 33 11.08 5.79 7.67
CA HIS A 33 10.64 4.86 6.62
C HIS A 33 9.14 4.58 6.80
N VAL A 34 8.36 4.89 5.78
CA VAL A 34 6.89 4.76 5.80
C VAL A 34 6.46 3.77 4.71
N PRO A 35 6.08 2.53 5.09
CA PRO A 35 5.54 1.57 4.15
C PRO A 35 4.04 1.82 3.91
N PHE A 36 3.65 1.87 2.64
CA PHE A 36 2.27 1.84 2.18
C PHE A 36 1.93 0.43 1.70
N LEU A 37 0.84 -0.10 2.22
CA LEU A 37 0.33 -1.42 1.85
C LEU A 37 -1.10 -1.26 1.34
N TYR A 38 -1.35 -1.79 0.15
CA TYR A 38 -2.65 -1.77 -0.52
C TYR A 38 -3.18 -3.19 -0.68
N GLY A 39 -4.49 -3.31 -0.76
CA GLY A 39 -5.21 -4.57 -0.86
C GLY A 39 -5.55 -5.22 0.48
N LEU A 40 -5.44 -4.55 1.62
CA LEU A 40 -5.77 -5.20 2.91
C LEU A 40 -7.26 -5.62 2.98
N ALA A 41 -7.57 -6.67 3.75
CA ALA A 41 -8.95 -7.10 3.94
C ALA A 41 -9.85 -5.96 4.46
N GLY A 42 -11.01 -5.79 3.84
CA GLY A 42 -11.95 -4.70 4.08
C GLY A 42 -11.60 -3.38 3.38
N GLU A 43 -10.48 -3.29 2.65
CA GLU A 43 -10.11 -2.07 1.94
C GLU A 43 -11.12 -1.75 0.82
N THR A 44 -11.49 -0.48 0.74
CA THR A 44 -12.31 0.08 -0.33
C THR A 44 -11.49 1.09 -1.15
N ILE A 45 -12.03 1.49 -2.30
CA ILE A 45 -11.41 2.53 -3.13
C ILE A 45 -11.20 3.82 -2.33
N GLU A 46 -12.15 4.18 -1.47
CA GLU A 46 -12.07 5.39 -0.64
C GLU A 46 -10.94 5.30 0.40
N THR A 47 -10.77 4.15 1.07
CA THR A 47 -9.70 3.98 2.06
C THR A 47 -8.33 3.90 1.38
N MET A 48 -8.24 3.27 0.21
CA MET A 48 -7.04 3.25 -0.62
C MET A 48 -6.63 4.66 -1.06
N GLN A 49 -7.59 5.49 -1.50
CA GLN A 49 -7.36 6.89 -1.84
C GLN A 49 -7.01 7.75 -0.62
N ALA A 50 -7.58 7.48 0.56
CA ALA A 50 -7.18 8.13 1.80
C ALA A 50 -5.71 7.83 2.14
N ASN A 51 -5.28 6.57 1.98
CA ASN A 51 -3.90 6.16 2.20
C ASN A 51 -2.93 6.84 1.21
N TYR A 52 -3.31 6.94 -0.08
CA TYR A 52 -2.53 7.70 -1.06
C TYR A 52 -2.43 9.20 -0.75
N ARG A 53 -3.52 9.81 -0.24
CA ARG A 53 -3.48 11.22 0.18
C ARG A 53 -2.54 11.45 1.34
N LEU A 54 -2.43 10.50 2.26
CA LEU A 54 -1.41 10.55 3.31
C LEU A 54 0.01 10.50 2.72
N ALA A 55 0.26 9.66 1.71
CA ALA A 55 1.54 9.64 1.01
C ALA A 55 1.87 10.97 0.33
N CYS A 56 0.89 11.58 -0.34
CA CYS A 56 1.02 12.92 -0.92
C CYS A 56 1.37 13.96 0.16
N GLU A 57 0.66 13.96 1.29
CA GLU A 57 0.91 14.92 2.37
C GLU A 57 2.32 14.77 2.95
N LEU A 58 2.82 13.54 3.10
CA LEU A 58 4.18 13.28 3.54
C LEU A 58 5.21 13.76 2.50
N ALA A 59 5.02 13.43 1.22
CA ALA A 59 5.91 13.85 0.16
C ALA A 59 6.00 15.38 0.00
N GLU A 60 4.91 16.11 0.28
CA GLU A 60 4.87 17.57 0.20
C GLU A 60 5.50 18.27 1.41
N ARG A 61 5.45 17.65 2.59
CA ARG A 61 5.80 18.33 3.87
C ARG A 61 7.09 17.83 4.50
N ALA A 62 7.49 16.58 4.24
CA ALA A 62 8.67 15.97 4.84
C ALA A 62 9.94 16.41 4.12
N ASP A 63 11.06 16.38 4.84
CA ASP A 63 12.37 16.51 4.20
C ASP A 63 12.65 15.24 3.38
N ALA A 64 12.83 15.41 2.07
CA ALA A 64 13.08 14.31 1.14
C ALA A 64 14.36 13.53 1.48
N ALA A 65 15.37 14.16 2.09
CA ALA A 65 16.60 13.47 2.51
C ALA A 65 16.39 12.58 3.74
N LEU A 66 15.28 12.77 4.45
CA LEU A 66 14.93 12.07 5.68
C LEU A 66 13.69 11.20 5.54
N LEU A 67 13.05 11.14 4.36
CA LEU A 67 11.85 10.35 4.11
C LEU A 67 12.12 9.25 3.08
N MET A 68 11.95 8.01 3.50
CA MET A 68 11.84 6.86 2.61
C MET A 68 10.38 6.38 2.59
N MET A 69 9.82 6.22 1.39
CA MET A 69 8.49 5.63 1.21
C MET A 69 8.61 4.36 0.38
N THR A 70 8.04 3.27 0.86
CA THR A 70 7.89 2.03 0.06
C THR A 70 6.42 1.75 -0.15
N SER A 71 6.07 1.08 -1.24
CA SER A 71 4.68 0.77 -1.53
C SER A 71 4.54 -0.63 -2.13
N SER A 72 3.53 -1.37 -1.71
CA SER A 72 3.29 -2.75 -2.14
C SER A 72 1.82 -3.13 -2.10
N VAL A 73 1.45 -4.13 -2.89
CA VAL A 73 0.18 -4.84 -2.74
C VAL A 73 0.38 -5.93 -1.70
N VAL A 74 -0.63 -6.20 -0.88
CA VAL A 74 -0.61 -7.33 0.05
C VAL A 74 -0.49 -8.63 -0.72
N ILE A 75 0.47 -9.45 -0.31
CA ILE A 75 0.69 -10.78 -0.86
C ILE A 75 0.48 -11.77 0.28
N PRO A 76 -0.41 -12.76 0.12
CA PRO A 76 -0.52 -13.83 1.09
C PRO A 76 0.75 -14.69 1.03
N LEU A 77 1.52 -14.67 2.12
CA LEU A 77 2.80 -15.38 2.23
C LEU A 77 2.63 -16.73 2.95
N PRO A 78 3.24 -17.83 2.48
CA PRO A 78 3.10 -19.15 3.10
C PRO A 78 3.58 -19.14 4.54
N GLY A 79 2.87 -19.85 5.41
CA GLY A 79 3.13 -19.87 6.85
C GLY A 79 2.58 -18.67 7.62
N SER A 80 2.00 -17.67 6.95
CA SER A 80 1.19 -16.66 7.63
C SER A 80 -0.22 -17.21 7.91
N PRO A 81 -0.84 -16.91 9.07
CA PRO A 81 -2.23 -17.30 9.34
C PRO A 81 -3.18 -16.84 8.23
N TYR A 82 -2.90 -15.66 7.67
CA TYR A 82 -3.65 -15.07 6.59
C TYR A 82 -3.63 -15.91 5.30
N PHE A 83 -2.48 -16.47 4.95
CA PHE A 83 -2.33 -17.37 3.83
C PHE A 83 -3.08 -18.68 4.06
N GLU A 84 -2.98 -19.26 5.26
CA GLU A 84 -3.67 -20.50 5.59
C GLU A 84 -5.19 -20.34 5.47
N ASP A 85 -5.72 -19.22 5.95
CA ASP A 85 -7.14 -18.86 5.83
C ASP A 85 -7.57 -18.74 4.37
N LEU A 86 -6.80 -18.05 3.54
CA LEU A 86 -7.08 -17.90 2.11
C LEU A 86 -7.00 -19.24 1.38
N MET A 87 -6.00 -20.06 1.69
CA MET A 87 -5.84 -21.39 1.11
C MET A 87 -6.97 -22.33 1.50
N ASN A 88 -7.50 -22.24 2.72
CA ASN A 88 -8.69 -22.99 3.14
C ASN A 88 -9.94 -22.58 2.34
N GLN A 89 -10.04 -21.32 1.94
CA GLN A 89 -11.13 -20.79 1.11
C GLN A 89 -10.94 -21.02 -0.40
N ALA A 90 -9.72 -21.35 -0.83
CA ALA A 90 -9.31 -21.52 -2.22
C ALA A 90 -9.15 -23.00 -2.60
N THR A 91 -10.19 -23.81 -2.39
CA THR A 91 -10.20 -25.27 -2.66
C THR A 91 -9.79 -25.65 -4.09
N HIS A 92 -10.03 -24.78 -5.06
CA HIS A 92 -9.68 -24.98 -6.48
C HIS A 92 -8.20 -24.70 -6.79
N LEU A 93 -7.54 -23.81 -6.03
CA LEU A 93 -6.09 -23.53 -6.20
C LEU A 93 -5.21 -24.62 -5.60
N ARG A 94 -5.74 -25.41 -4.65
CA ARG A 94 -5.04 -26.58 -4.07
C ARG A 94 -4.82 -27.73 -5.06
N GLN A 95 -5.55 -27.75 -6.17
CA GLN A 95 -5.53 -28.84 -7.15
C GLN A 95 -4.54 -28.60 -8.31
N GLN A 96 -3.83 -27.47 -8.31
CA GLN A 96 -2.87 -27.11 -9.36
C GLN A 96 -1.44 -27.42 -8.89
N ASP A 97 -0.65 -28.08 -9.75
CA ASP A 97 0.74 -28.47 -9.47
C ASP A 97 1.71 -27.27 -9.38
N ALA A 98 1.29 -26.09 -9.86
CA ALA A 98 2.04 -24.84 -9.76
C ALA A 98 1.29 -23.87 -8.83
N PHE A 99 1.95 -23.45 -7.75
CA PHE A 99 1.37 -22.48 -6.82
C PHE A 99 1.43 -21.06 -7.42
N HIS A 100 0.30 -20.58 -7.93
CA HIS A 100 0.22 -19.24 -8.51
C HIS A 100 -0.12 -18.18 -7.44
N TYR A 101 0.90 -17.59 -6.82
CA TYR A 101 0.76 -16.47 -5.86
C TYR A 101 -0.11 -15.33 -6.38
N ARG A 102 -0.01 -15.06 -7.68
CA ARG A 102 -0.84 -14.09 -8.36
C ARG A 102 -2.32 -14.42 -8.25
N SER A 103 -2.72 -15.66 -8.56
CA SER A 103 -4.10 -16.11 -8.48
C SER A 103 -4.65 -16.05 -7.06
N LEU A 104 -3.84 -16.41 -6.06
CA LEU A 104 -4.26 -16.28 -4.65
C LEU A 104 -4.44 -14.80 -4.24
N THR A 105 -3.59 -13.92 -4.75
CA THR A 105 -3.67 -12.46 -4.50
C THR A 105 -4.90 -11.86 -5.18
N GLU A 106 -5.18 -12.24 -6.43
CA GLU A 106 -6.39 -11.82 -7.17
C GLU A 106 -7.66 -12.29 -6.45
N GLN A 107 -7.71 -13.57 -6.05
CA GLN A 107 -8.85 -14.12 -5.32
C GLN A 107 -9.06 -13.44 -3.95
N HIS A 108 -7.97 -13.13 -3.25
CA HIS A 108 -8.03 -12.35 -2.02
C HIS A 108 -8.68 -10.99 -2.27
N LEU A 109 -8.18 -10.24 -3.24
CA LEU A 109 -8.70 -8.90 -3.56
C LEU A 109 -10.19 -8.96 -3.95
N GLU A 110 -10.59 -9.92 -4.77
CA GLU A 110 -11.99 -10.10 -5.17
C GLU A 110 -12.93 -10.43 -4.01
N ARG A 111 -12.48 -11.23 -3.04
CA ARG A 111 -13.36 -11.76 -1.99
C ARG A 111 -13.35 -10.96 -0.70
N GLN A 112 -12.21 -10.36 -0.38
CA GLN A 112 -11.97 -9.73 0.92
C GLN A 112 -11.86 -8.22 0.82
N THR A 113 -11.85 -7.64 -0.39
CA THR A 113 -11.74 -6.20 -0.60
C THR A 113 -12.80 -5.72 -1.61
N ARG A 114 -12.87 -4.39 -1.81
CA ARG A 114 -13.64 -3.78 -2.90
C ARG A 114 -12.74 -3.16 -3.96
N VAL A 115 -11.50 -3.65 -4.08
CA VAL A 115 -10.50 -3.13 -5.01
C VAL A 115 -9.95 -4.27 -5.86
N SER A 116 -9.71 -4.01 -7.13
CA SER A 116 -9.08 -4.96 -8.05
C SER A 116 -7.55 -4.92 -7.92
N LEU A 117 -6.89 -5.99 -8.38
CA LEU A 117 -5.41 -6.03 -8.45
C LEU A 117 -4.86 -4.85 -9.27
N ARG A 118 -5.52 -4.51 -10.38
CA ARG A 118 -5.14 -3.38 -11.23
C ARG A 118 -5.20 -2.06 -10.47
N GLU A 119 -6.24 -1.83 -9.67
CA GLU A 119 -6.39 -0.61 -8.90
C GLU A 119 -5.34 -0.52 -7.77
N ALA A 120 -5.09 -1.62 -7.06
CA ALA A 120 -4.06 -1.69 -6.04
C ALA A 120 -2.66 -1.46 -6.62
N GLN A 121 -2.32 -2.11 -7.74
CA GLN A 121 -1.05 -1.91 -8.44
C GLN A 121 -0.90 -0.47 -8.96
N GLY A 122 -1.97 0.10 -9.53
CA GLY A 122 -1.97 1.50 -9.96
C GLY A 122 -1.70 2.46 -8.80
N MET A 123 -2.22 2.16 -7.61
CA MET A 123 -1.96 2.97 -6.42
C MET A 123 -0.53 2.82 -5.89
N VAL A 124 0.04 1.62 -5.98
CA VAL A 124 1.46 1.38 -5.69
C VAL A 124 2.34 2.24 -6.59
N GLU A 125 2.10 2.22 -7.91
CA GLU A 125 2.85 3.01 -8.88
C GLU A 125 2.73 4.51 -8.64
N GLN A 126 1.52 5.01 -8.37
CA GLN A 126 1.28 6.41 -8.04
C GLN A 126 2.03 6.84 -6.78
N THR A 127 2.03 6.00 -5.74
CA THR A 127 2.74 6.28 -4.48
C THR A 127 4.24 6.31 -4.68
N LEU A 128 4.80 5.35 -5.43
CA LEU A 128 6.23 5.32 -5.74
C LEU A 128 6.66 6.49 -6.64
N ALA A 129 5.77 7.04 -7.45
CA ALA A 129 6.04 8.21 -8.28
C ALA A 129 6.11 9.53 -7.49
N LEU A 130 5.80 9.52 -6.18
CA LEU A 130 5.96 10.67 -5.29
C LEU A 130 7.39 10.86 -4.79
N VAL A 131 8.20 9.81 -4.79
CA VAL A 131 9.63 9.86 -4.43
C VAL A 131 10.47 9.79 -5.69
N ASP A 132 11.33 10.77 -5.92
CA ASP A 132 12.15 10.83 -7.14
C ASP A 132 13.38 9.90 -7.07
N ALA A 133 13.85 9.52 -5.88
CA ALA A 133 15.07 8.75 -5.69
C ALA A 133 14.88 7.23 -5.97
N PRO A 134 15.67 6.62 -6.89
CA PRO A 134 15.62 5.19 -7.20
C PRO A 134 15.83 4.28 -5.99
N GLU A 135 16.68 4.67 -5.05
CA GLU A 135 17.00 3.95 -3.80
C GLU A 135 15.82 3.88 -2.81
N HIS A 136 14.75 4.63 -3.05
CA HIS A 136 13.52 4.60 -2.28
C HIS A 136 12.39 3.86 -3.00
N LYS A 137 12.67 3.26 -4.18
CA LYS A 137 11.70 2.49 -4.96
C LYS A 137 12.04 1.00 -4.86
N THR A 138 11.32 0.28 -4.00
CA THR A 138 11.31 -1.18 -4.03
C THR A 138 9.95 -1.62 -4.52
N THR A 139 9.90 -2.24 -5.71
CA THR A 139 8.68 -2.79 -6.29
C THR A 139 8.83 -4.31 -6.35
N TYR A 140 7.98 -5.04 -5.63
CA TYR A 140 7.83 -6.47 -5.84
C TYR A 140 6.77 -6.66 -6.93
N ARG A 141 7.22 -7.00 -8.14
CA ARG A 141 6.31 -7.46 -9.19
C ARG A 141 6.12 -8.96 -9.02
N LEU A 142 4.87 -9.38 -8.97
CA LEU A 142 4.52 -10.80 -9.07
C LEU A 142 4.79 -11.21 -10.52
N GLU A 143 5.91 -11.91 -10.76
CA GLU A 143 6.18 -12.53 -12.06
C GLU A 143 5.27 -13.76 -12.27
N SER A 144 4.93 -13.98 -13.54
CA SER A 144 3.98 -15.00 -14.04
C SER A 144 4.50 -16.41 -13.95
#